data_AF-A0AAW8G4V7-F1
#
_entry.id   AF-A0AAW8G4V7-F1
#
_cell.length_a   1.000
_cell.length_b   1.000
_cell.length_c   1.000
_cell.angle_alpha   90.00
_cell.angle_beta   90.00
_cell.angle_gamma   90.00
#
_symmetry.space_group_name_H-M   'P 1'
#
loop_
_entity.id
_entity.type
_entity.pdbx_description
1 polymer ?
#
loop_
_entity_poly.entity_id
_entity_poly.type
_entity_poly.pdbx_seq_one_letter_code
_entity_poly.pdbx_strand_id
1 'polypeptide(L)'
;MKNLCTTAVFFLLGLTTLNGQQQKTSAMRVTYQAGSIPASEAIERFLEENKFKQFAYSRESLKDYRIRPVKCTNESVLNCLAKILKGLPFEALIYENTKNPF
;
A
#
# COMPACT_ATOMS: atom_id res chain seq x y z
N MET A 1 -31.59 -42.20 23.06
CA MET A 1 -30.54 -41.55 22.22
C MET A 1 -31.06 -40.17 21.84
N LYS A 2 -30.35 -39.11 22.23
CA LYS A 2 -30.81 -37.71 22.11
C LYS A 2 -30.16 -37.09 20.88
N ASN A 3 -30.95 -36.84 19.83
CA ASN A 3 -30.51 -36.13 18.64
C ASN A 3 -30.85 -34.65 18.82
N LEU A 4 -29.88 -33.84 19.20
CA LEU A 4 -29.98 -32.38 19.17
C LEU A 4 -28.66 -31.82 18.62
N CYS A 5 -28.43 -32.05 17.33
CA CYS A 5 -27.51 -31.24 16.52
C CYS A 5 -28.32 -30.08 15.92
N THR A 6 -28.69 -29.10 16.74
CA THR A 6 -29.33 -27.88 16.24
C THR A 6 -28.81 -26.66 17.00
N THR A 7 -27.63 -26.19 16.59
CA THR A 7 -27.14 -24.85 16.91
C THR A 7 -26.44 -24.28 15.69
N ALA A 8 -27.24 -24.04 14.64
CA ALA A 8 -26.91 -23.08 13.60
C ALA A 8 -27.68 -21.79 13.91
N VAL A 9 -27.15 -20.98 14.84
CA VAL A 9 -27.64 -19.62 15.08
C VAL A 9 -26.50 -18.65 14.81
N PHE A 10 -26.39 -18.29 13.53
CA PHE A 10 -26.09 -16.95 13.03
C PHE A 10 -25.07 -16.13 13.83
N PHE A 11 -23.80 -16.52 13.74
CA PHE A 11 -22.66 -15.58 13.87
C PHE A 11 -22.45 -14.81 12.54
N LEU A 12 -23.53 -14.30 11.93
CA LEU A 12 -23.51 -13.54 10.68
C LEU A 12 -23.87 -12.06 10.91
N LEU A 13 -23.47 -11.49 12.05
CA LEU A 13 -23.57 -10.05 12.32
C LEU A 13 -22.19 -9.40 12.58
N GLY A 14 -21.10 -10.05 12.15
CA GLY A 14 -19.74 -9.55 12.34
C GLY A 14 -18.96 -9.19 11.06
N LEU A 15 -19.49 -9.46 9.86
CA LEU A 15 -18.70 -9.41 8.62
C LEU A 15 -18.96 -8.21 7.71
N THR A 16 -19.76 -7.21 8.12
CA THR A 16 -20.11 -6.09 7.23
C THR A 16 -19.39 -4.77 7.49
N THR A 17 -18.44 -4.69 8.44
CA THR A 17 -17.73 -3.42 8.72
C THR A 17 -16.28 -3.35 8.24
N LEU A 18 -15.70 -4.44 7.69
CA LEU A 18 -14.28 -4.46 7.33
C LEU A 18 -13.95 -3.96 5.90
N ASN A 19 -14.95 -3.70 5.05
CA ASN A 19 -14.70 -3.32 3.65
C ASN A 19 -14.70 -1.80 3.37
N GLY A 20 -14.80 -0.94 4.39
CA GLY A 20 -14.93 0.50 4.17
C GLY A 20 -13.62 1.30 4.07
N GLN A 21 -12.49 0.75 4.55
CA GLN A 21 -11.28 1.58 4.75
C GLN A 21 -10.25 1.49 3.63
N GLN A 22 -10.13 0.38 2.90
CA GLN A 22 -9.10 0.26 1.85
C GLN A 22 -9.30 1.21 0.64
N GLN A 23 -10.44 1.92 0.59
CA GLN A 23 -10.91 2.64 -0.59
C GLN A 23 -10.31 4.04 -0.76
N LYS A 24 -10.00 4.77 0.33
CA LYS A 24 -9.57 6.18 0.22
C LYS A 24 -8.13 6.32 -0.29
N THR A 25 -7.22 5.47 0.16
CA THR A 25 -5.82 5.45 -0.30
C THR A 25 -5.63 4.67 -1.61
N SER A 26 -6.42 3.62 -1.86
CA SER A 26 -6.45 2.90 -3.15
C SER A 26 -6.98 3.76 -4.31
N ALA A 27 -7.83 4.75 -4.02
CA ALA A 27 -8.37 5.66 -5.02
C ALA A 27 -7.37 6.74 -5.50
N MET A 28 -6.28 6.99 -4.77
CA MET A 28 -5.30 7.99 -5.18
C MET A 28 -4.54 7.52 -6.43
N ARG A 29 -4.58 8.36 -7.47
CA ARG A 29 -3.91 8.11 -8.74
C ARG A 29 -2.64 8.95 -8.83
N VAL A 30 -1.55 8.34 -9.29
CA VAL A 30 -0.23 8.98 -9.38
C VAL A 30 0.33 8.85 -10.81
N THR A 31 1.10 9.86 -11.19
CA THR A 31 1.91 9.85 -12.42
C THR A 31 3.34 10.10 -11.99
N TYR A 32 4.24 9.20 -12.39
CA TYR A 32 5.64 9.22 -11.96
C TYR A 32 6.51 8.62 -13.05
N GLN A 33 7.71 9.18 -13.25
CA GLN A 33 8.67 8.65 -14.21
C GLN A 33 10.10 8.84 -13.70
N ALA A 34 10.87 7.77 -13.78
CA ALA A 34 12.30 7.80 -13.45
C ALA A 34 13.08 6.84 -14.35
N GLY A 35 14.34 7.22 -14.62
CA GLY A 35 15.33 6.31 -15.22
C GLY A 35 15.88 5.32 -14.20
N SER A 36 17.03 4.70 -14.49
CA SER A 36 17.71 3.89 -13.49
C SER A 36 18.46 4.79 -12.50
N ILE A 37 17.91 4.94 -11.31
CA ILE A 37 18.44 5.77 -10.20
C ILE A 37 18.50 4.94 -8.91
N PRO A 38 19.22 5.41 -7.86
CA PRO A 38 19.18 4.78 -6.54
C PRO A 38 17.74 4.62 -6.02
N ALA A 39 17.46 3.51 -5.34
CA ALA A 39 16.11 3.21 -4.85
C ALA A 39 15.65 4.19 -3.77
N SER A 40 16.56 4.65 -2.91
CA SER A 40 16.28 5.70 -1.94
C SER A 40 15.83 7.01 -2.61
N GLU A 41 16.56 7.45 -3.63
CA GLU A 41 16.23 8.65 -4.40
C GLU A 41 14.89 8.50 -5.14
N ALA A 42 14.63 7.33 -5.74
CA ALA A 42 13.36 7.07 -6.41
C ALA A 42 12.17 7.18 -5.45
N ILE A 43 12.27 6.59 -4.27
CA ILE A 43 11.21 6.62 -3.26
C ILE A 43 11.04 8.04 -2.71
N GLU A 44 12.12 8.75 -2.39
CA GLU A 44 12.06 10.14 -1.92
C GLU A 44 11.37 11.06 -2.94
N ARG A 45 11.79 11.01 -4.21
CA ARG A 45 11.16 11.77 -5.29
C ARG A 45 9.70 11.39 -5.50
N PHE A 46 9.38 10.10 -5.49
CA PHE A 46 7.99 9.64 -5.61
C PHE A 46 7.11 10.23 -4.50
N LEU A 47 7.63 10.29 -3.27
CA LEU A 47 6.92 10.82 -2.12
C LEU A 47 6.72 12.34 -2.19
N GLU A 48 7.75 13.08 -2.59
CA GLU A 48 7.73 14.53 -2.77
C GLU A 48 6.81 14.95 -3.91
N GLU A 49 6.96 14.36 -5.10
CA GLU A 49 6.19 14.70 -6.30
C GLU A 49 4.68 14.47 -6.09
N ASN A 50 4.31 13.47 -5.29
CA ASN A 50 2.92 13.12 -4.97
C ASN A 50 2.43 13.64 -3.60
N LYS A 51 3.24 14.47 -2.91
CA LYS A 51 2.89 15.17 -1.66
C LYS A 51 2.43 14.24 -0.52
N PHE A 52 3.01 13.06 -0.41
CA PHE A 52 2.70 12.14 0.69
C PHE A 52 3.27 12.69 2.01
N LYS A 53 2.41 12.84 3.02
CA LYS A 53 2.81 13.36 4.34
C LYS A 53 3.13 12.27 5.37
N GLN A 54 2.71 11.03 5.10
CA GLN A 54 2.86 9.90 6.02
C GLN A 54 3.36 8.70 5.23
N PHE A 55 4.61 8.33 5.48
CA PHE A 55 5.27 7.16 4.92
C PHE A 55 6.37 6.73 5.89
N ALA A 56 6.72 5.46 5.86
CA ALA A 56 7.85 4.93 6.60
C ALA A 56 8.72 4.14 5.64
N TYR A 57 9.98 4.53 5.51
CA TYR A 57 11.00 3.75 4.80
C TYR A 57 12.36 3.98 5.45
N SER A 58 13.27 3.03 5.25
CA SER A 58 14.66 3.14 5.69
C SER A 58 15.55 3.46 4.49
N ARG A 59 16.17 4.66 4.50
CA ARG A 59 17.13 5.05 3.45
C ARG A 59 18.32 4.10 3.41
N GLU A 60 18.80 3.65 4.58
CA GLU A 60 19.90 2.70 4.70
C GLU A 60 19.57 1.34 4.07
N SER A 61 18.32 0.89 4.21
CA SER A 61 17.88 -0.38 3.60
C SER A 61 17.84 -0.31 2.07
N LEU A 62 17.68 0.89 1.49
CA LEU A 62 17.58 1.10 0.05
C LEU A 62 18.91 1.51 -0.62
N LYS A 63 19.96 1.79 0.16
CA LYS A 63 21.19 2.47 -0.34
C LYS A 63 21.95 1.71 -1.42
N ASP A 64 21.93 0.38 -1.36
CA ASP A 64 22.68 -0.49 -2.27
C ASP A 64 21.85 -0.94 -3.49
N TYR A 65 20.61 -0.44 -3.60
CA TYR A 65 19.68 -0.84 -4.65
C TYR A 65 19.46 0.28 -5.66
N ARG A 66 19.25 -0.12 -6.91
CA ARG A 66 18.83 0.77 -8.00
C ARG A 66 17.54 0.27 -8.59
N ILE A 67 16.65 1.20 -8.93
CA ILE A 67 15.42 0.84 -9.64
C ILE A 67 15.71 0.64 -11.13
N ARG A 68 14.85 -0.15 -11.76
CA ARG A 68 14.75 -0.18 -13.22
C ARG A 68 13.99 1.06 -13.70
N PRO A 69 14.18 1.50 -14.96
CA PRO A 69 13.36 2.57 -15.53
C PRO A 69 11.88 2.27 -15.36
N VAL A 70 11.13 3.25 -14.86
CA VAL A 70 9.73 3.11 -14.50
C VAL A 70 8.94 4.29 -15.04
N LYS A 71 7.73 3.99 -15.53
CA LYS A 71 6.72 4.98 -15.90
C LYS A 71 5.38 4.51 -15.36
N CYS A 72 4.76 5.36 -14.56
CA CYS A 72 3.41 5.22 -14.05
C CYS A 72 2.55 6.30 -14.68
N THR A 73 1.39 5.93 -15.22
CA THR A 73 0.47 6.90 -15.83
C THR A 73 -0.93 6.68 -15.28
N ASN A 74 -1.37 7.58 -14.40
CA ASN A 74 -2.68 7.51 -13.75
C ASN A 74 -2.93 6.16 -13.03
N GLU A 75 -1.91 5.64 -12.33
CA GLU A 75 -1.95 4.34 -11.65
C GLU A 75 -2.24 4.50 -10.16
N SER A 76 -2.69 3.44 -9.47
CA SER A 76 -2.79 3.52 -8.00
C SER A 76 -1.39 3.68 -7.40
N VAL A 77 -1.34 4.30 -6.21
CA VAL A 77 -0.11 4.44 -5.42
C VAL A 77 0.63 3.10 -5.29
N LEU A 78 -0.08 2.04 -4.87
CA LEU A 78 0.48 0.71 -4.69
C LEU A 78 1.00 0.11 -6.00
N ASN A 79 0.28 0.25 -7.10
CA ASN A 79 0.71 -0.30 -8.38
C ASN A 79 1.99 0.41 -8.86
N CYS A 80 2.05 1.73 -8.72
CA CYS A 80 3.25 2.47 -9.10
C CYS A 80 4.44 2.12 -8.20
N LEU A 81 4.25 2.02 -6.88
CA LEU A 81 5.30 1.57 -5.96
C LEU A 81 5.76 0.15 -6.24
N ALA A 82 4.85 -0.77 -6.56
CA ALA A 82 5.19 -2.14 -6.96
C ALA A 82 6.05 -2.16 -8.24
N LYS A 83 5.81 -1.24 -9.18
CA LYS A 83 6.67 -1.06 -10.36
C LYS A 83 8.04 -0.48 -10.00
N ILE A 84 8.10 0.52 -9.13
CA ILE A 84 9.35 1.12 -8.65
C ILE A 84 10.23 0.07 -7.98
N LEU A 85 9.65 -0.75 -7.10
CA LEU A 85 10.34 -1.78 -6.32
C LEU A 85 10.52 -3.11 -7.08
N LYS A 86 10.11 -3.20 -8.34
CA LYS A 86 10.12 -4.45 -9.10
C LYS A 86 11.53 -5.02 -9.21
N GLY A 87 11.72 -6.23 -8.68
CA GLY A 87 13.00 -6.94 -8.69
C GLY A 87 13.93 -6.56 -7.54
N LEU A 88 13.45 -5.79 -6.57
CA LEU A 88 14.10 -5.54 -5.29
C LEU A 88 13.43 -6.38 -4.19
N PRO A 89 14.13 -6.70 -3.09
CA PRO A 89 13.57 -7.48 -1.98
C PRO A 89 12.71 -6.62 -1.04
N PHE A 90 11.85 -5.77 -1.59
CA PHE A 90 10.99 -4.85 -0.83
C PHE A 90 9.57 -4.85 -1.38
N GLU A 91 8.61 -4.66 -0.49
CA GLU A 91 7.20 -4.49 -0.82
C GLU A 91 6.69 -3.18 -0.21
N ALA A 92 5.73 -2.56 -0.90
CA ALA A 92 5.06 -1.37 -0.40
C ALA A 92 3.76 -1.75 0.29
N LEU A 93 3.57 -1.25 1.50
CA LEU A 93 2.35 -1.41 2.28
C LEU A 93 1.74 -0.04 2.54
N ILE A 94 0.41 0.07 2.45
CA ILE A 94 -0.33 1.24 2.91
C ILE A 94 -0.89 0.93 4.28
N TYR A 95 -0.52 1.75 5.27
CA TYR A 95 -1.11 1.72 6.59
C TYR A 95 -2.05 2.91 6.75
N GLU A 96 -3.36 2.67 6.76
CA GLU A 96 -4.32 3.70 7.15
C GLU A 96 -4.37 3.78 8.68
N ASN A 97 -3.68 4.76 9.25
CA ASN A 97 -3.85 5.07 10.66
C ASN A 97 -5.16 5.84 10.83
N THR A 98 -6.22 5.16 11.28
CA THR A 98 -7.44 5.82 11.73
C THR A 98 -7.08 6.73 12.89
N LYS A 99 -6.95 8.04 12.63
CA LYS A 99 -7.20 9.02 13.69
C LYS A 99 -8.64 8.83 14.12
N ASN A 100 -8.82 8.06 15.17
CA ASN A 100 -10.07 7.99 15.91
C ASN A 100 -10.40 9.43 16.39
N PRO A 101 -11.51 10.04 15.93
CA PRO A 101 -11.95 11.31 16.46
C PRO A 101 -12.76 11.01 17.73
N PHE A 102 -12.08 10.89 18.86
CA PHE A 102 -12.71 11.17 20.15
C PHE A 102 -12.42 12.61 20.52
#